data_AF-A0A7V1MER8-F1
#
_entry.id   AF-A0A7V1MER8-F1
#
_cell.length_a   1.000
_cell.length_b   1.000
_cell.length_c   1.000
_cell.angle_alpha   90.00
_cell.angle_beta   90.00
_cell.angle_gamma   90.00
#
_symmetry.space_group_name_H-M   'P 1'
#
loop_
_entity.id
_entity.type
_entity.pdbx_description
1 polymer ?
#
loop_
_entity_poly.entity_id
_entity_poly.type
_entity_poly.pdbx_seq_one_letter_code
_entity_poly.pdbx_strand_id
1 'polypeptide(L)'
;MLVITRREGEEVVIGDPENPIGVVRIASIKGDRVRVAFEFPRAVSVHRREVADQILTEAGDESPTVVVVRPGDESRSEQTTAERTHPPAGRHADARSV
;
A
#
# COMPACT_ATOMS: atom_id res chain seq x y z
N MET A 1 -23.87 13.36 -17.58
CA MET A 1 -22.72 13.11 -18.46
C MET A 1 -22.54 14.34 -19.35
N LEU A 2 -21.40 15.02 -19.27
CA LEU A 2 -21.07 16.16 -20.12
C LEU A 2 -20.01 15.72 -21.13
N VAL A 3 -20.19 16.06 -22.41
CA VAL A 3 -19.27 15.69 -23.48
C VAL A 3 -18.71 16.96 -24.09
N ILE A 4 -17.39 17.07 -24.14
CA ILE A 4 -16.68 18.23 -24.68
C ILE A 4 -15.59 17.71 -25.61
N THR A 5 -15.53 18.26 -26.82
CA THR A 5 -14.44 17.98 -27.76
C THR A 5 -13.35 19.02 -27.58
N ARG A 6 -12.12 18.56 -27.40
CA ARG A 6 -10.92 19.39 -27.31
C ARG A 6 -9.90 18.96 -28.35
N ARG A 7 -9.13 19.91 -28.86
CA ARG A 7 -7.96 19.68 -29.72
C ARG A 7 -6.67 19.66 -28.89
N GLU A 8 -5.57 19.26 -29.51
CA GLU A 8 -4.25 19.30 -28.90
C GLU A 8 -3.91 20.72 -28.41
N GLY A 9 -3.43 20.82 -27.16
CA GLY A 9 -3.11 22.08 -26.51
C GLY A 9 -4.30 22.78 -25.84
N GLU A 10 -5.53 22.29 -26.01
CA GLU A 10 -6.69 22.87 -25.33
C GLU A 10 -6.90 22.29 -23.92
N GLU A 11 -7.52 23.10 -23.07
CA GLU A 11 -7.74 22.82 -21.66
C GLU A 11 -9.23 22.85 -21.31
N VAL A 12 -9.61 22.08 -20.29
CA VAL A 12 -10.94 22.04 -19.67
C VAL A 12 -10.78 22.29 -18.19
N VAL A 13 -11.42 23.35 -17.71
CA VAL A 13 -11.46 23.68 -16.28
C VAL A 13 -12.64 22.95 -15.65
N ILE A 14 -12.39 22.25 -14.55
CA ILE A 14 -13.39 21.53 -13.77
C ILE A 14 -13.59 22.25 -12.43
N GLY A 15 -14.84 22.55 -12.10
CA GLY A 15 -15.22 23.27 -10.88
C GLY A 15 -15.71 24.69 -11.17
N ASP A 16 -15.72 25.52 -10.14
CA ASP A 16 -16.13 26.91 -10.25
C ASP A 16 -15.06 27.74 -10.98
N PRO A 17 -15.44 28.71 -11.84
CA PRO A 17 -14.49 29.57 -12.53
C PRO A 17 -13.60 30.38 -11.56
N GLU A 18 -14.13 30.70 -10.38
CA GLU A 18 -13.42 31.45 -9.34
C GLU A 18 -12.57 30.55 -8.43
N ASN A 19 -12.87 29.25 -8.35
CA ASN A 19 -12.16 28.25 -7.56
C ASN A 19 -12.11 26.90 -8.30
N PRO A 20 -11.21 26.75 -9.29
CA PRO A 20 -11.13 25.54 -10.08
C PRO A 20 -10.68 24.35 -9.22
N ILE A 21 -11.44 23.26 -9.28
CA ILE A 21 -11.11 21.98 -8.63
C ILE A 21 -9.94 21.33 -9.35
N GLY A 22 -9.80 21.56 -10.65
CA GLY A 22 -8.62 21.18 -11.42
C GLY A 22 -8.77 21.43 -12.91
N VAL A 23 -7.66 21.27 -13.63
CA VAL A 23 -7.57 21.50 -15.07
C VAL A 23 -7.17 20.20 -15.76
N VAL A 24 -7.87 19.88 -16.84
CA VAL A 24 -7.56 18.76 -17.71
C VAL A 24 -7.09 19.31 -19.04
N ARG A 25 -5.86 18.97 -19.44
CA ARG A 25 -5.27 19.42 -20.69
C ARG A 25 -5.04 18.26 -21.65
N ILE A 26 -5.32 18.48 -22.92
CA ILE A 26 -4.89 17.57 -23.98
C ILE A 26 -3.45 17.89 -24.35
N ALA A 27 -2.51 17.13 -23.81
CA ALA A 27 -1.08 17.37 -23.99
C ALA A 27 -0.61 17.10 -25.42
N SER A 28 -1.04 15.98 -26.01
CA SER A 28 -0.73 15.64 -27.40
C SER A 28 -1.70 14.60 -27.95
N ILE A 29 -1.95 14.60 -29.26
CA ILE A 29 -2.73 13.57 -29.93
C ILE A 29 -1.83 12.86 -30.94
N LYS A 30 -1.71 11.54 -30.83
CA LYS A 30 -0.95 10.71 -31.78
C LYS A 30 -1.86 9.60 -32.33
N GLY A 31 -2.48 9.87 -33.47
CA GLY A 31 -3.45 8.96 -34.07
C GLY A 31 -4.68 8.81 -33.18
N ASP A 32 -4.93 7.60 -32.71
CA ASP A 32 -5.98 7.23 -31.76
C ASP A 32 -5.59 7.42 -30.29
N ARG A 33 -4.29 7.57 -30.00
CA ARG A 33 -3.78 7.76 -28.64
C ARG A 33 -3.78 9.23 -28.25
N VAL A 34 -4.40 9.51 -27.10
CA VAL A 34 -4.46 10.86 -26.54
C VAL A 34 -3.67 10.91 -25.24
N ARG A 35 -2.76 11.88 -25.12
CA ARG A 35 -2.08 12.20 -23.87
C ARG A 35 -2.90 13.25 -23.14
N VAL A 36 -3.36 12.89 -21.95
CA VAL A 36 -4.13 13.78 -21.08
C VAL A 36 -3.28 14.13 -19.87
N ALA A 37 -3.12 15.41 -19.60
CA ALA A 37 -2.49 15.94 -18.41
C ALA A 37 -3.58 16.37 -17.42
N PHE A 38 -3.41 15.99 -16.16
CA PHE A 38 -4.31 16.31 -15.07
C PHE A 38 -3.56 17.20 -14.09
N GLU A 39 -4.03 18.43 -13.93
CA GLU A 39 -3.48 19.40 -12.99
C GLU A 39 -4.51 19.62 -11.89
N PHE A 40 -4.33 18.92 -10.77
CA PHE A 40 -5.23 18.96 -9.64
C PHE A 40 -4.44 19.29 -8.37
N PRO A 41 -5.05 20.02 -7.41
CA PRO A 41 -4.47 20.24 -6.11
C PRO A 41 -4.30 18.91 -5.37
N ARG A 42 -3.32 18.83 -4.47
CA ARG A 42 -2.95 17.59 -3.74
C ARG A 42 -4.07 17.00 -2.89
N ALA A 43 -5.13 17.77 -2.60
CA ALA A 43 -6.31 17.27 -1.91
C ALA A 43 -7.16 16.33 -2.76
N VAL A 44 -7.02 16.36 -4.09
CA VAL A 44 -7.79 15.55 -5.03
C VAL A 44 -6.92 14.42 -5.58
N SER A 45 -7.22 13.18 -5.18
CA SER A 45 -6.51 12.00 -5.65
C SER A 45 -6.95 11.61 -7.06
N VAL A 46 -6.03 11.61 -8.03
CA VAL A 46 -6.30 11.21 -9.43
C VAL A 46 -5.79 9.79 -9.66
N HIS A 47 -6.71 8.87 -9.98
CA HIS A 47 -6.38 7.47 -10.24
C HIS A 47 -6.84 7.06 -11.64
N ARG A 48 -6.14 6.08 -12.22
CA ARG A 48 -6.65 5.38 -13.41
C ARG A 48 -7.78 4.46 -12.98
N ARG A 49 -8.80 4.26 -13.83
CA ARG A 49 -10.02 3.51 -13.47
C ARG A 49 -9.68 2.11 -12.95
N GLU A 50 -8.77 1.42 -13.61
CA GLU A 50 -8.33 0.08 -13.24
C GLU A 50 -7.63 0.01 -11.88
N VAL A 51 -7.02 1.11 -11.42
CA VAL A 51 -6.38 1.20 -10.11
C VAL A 51 -7.39 1.62 -9.03
N ALA A 52 -8.34 2.49 -9.38
CA ALA A 52 -9.41 2.91 -8.46
C ALA A 52 -10.27 1.72 -8.03
N ASP A 53 -10.65 0.86 -8.98
CA ASP A 53 -11.48 -0.33 -8.70
C ASP A 53 -10.78 -1.34 -7.78
N GLN A 54 -9.45 -1.47 -7.87
CA GLN A 54 -8.66 -2.31 -6.96
C GLN A 54 -8.60 -1.73 -5.55
N ILE A 55 -8.31 -0.42 -5.41
CA ILE A 55 -8.23 0.26 -4.11
C ILE A 55 -9.58 0.21 -3.38
N LEU A 56 -10.69 0.40 -4.09
CA LEU A 56 -12.04 0.29 -3.52
C LEU A 56 -12.37 -1.13 -3.04
N THR A 57 -11.80 -2.15 -3.68
CA THR A 57 -12.02 -3.56 -3.31
C THR A 57 -11.16 -3.95 -2.09
N GLU A 58 -9.92 -3.46 -1.98
CA GLU A 58 -9.04 -3.71 -0.83
C GLU A 58 -9.41 -2.87 0.41
N ALA A 59 -9.86 -1.63 0.25
CA ALA A 59 -10.25 -0.77 1.38
C ALA A 59 -11.52 -1.25 2.13
N GLY A 60 -12.22 -2.27 1.61
CA GLY A 60 -13.37 -2.91 2.26
C GLY A 60 -13.01 -4.00 3.27
N ASP A 61 -11.76 -4.50 3.29
CA ASP A 61 -11.36 -5.66 4.11
C ASP A 61 -10.42 -5.31 5.28
N GLU A 62 -9.94 -4.07 5.38
CA GLU A 62 -9.14 -3.62 6.53
C GLU A 62 -10.02 -3.06 7.65
N SER A 63 -10.88 -3.91 8.20
CA SER A 63 -11.37 -3.70 9.57
C SER A 63 -10.17 -3.89 10.50
N PRO A 64 -9.78 -2.89 11.32
CA PRO A 64 -8.64 -3.05 12.21
C PRO A 64 -8.96 -4.17 13.20
N THR A 65 -8.29 -5.32 13.05
CA THR A 65 -8.27 -6.32 14.11
C THR A 65 -7.53 -5.71 15.28
N VAL A 66 -8.29 -5.09 16.19
CA VAL A 66 -7.81 -4.65 17.49
C VAL A 66 -7.37 -5.90 18.24
N VAL A 67 -6.07 -6.15 18.27
CA VAL A 67 -5.46 -7.10 19.19
C VAL A 67 -5.62 -6.51 20.59
N VAL A 68 -6.63 -6.96 21.33
CA VAL A 68 -6.76 -6.69 22.76
C VAL A 68 -5.65 -7.45 23.48
N VAL A 69 -4.51 -6.80 23.70
CA VAL A 69 -3.52 -7.27 24.67
C VAL A 69 -4.16 -7.12 26.05
N ARG A 70 -4.47 -8.25 26.71
CA ARG A 70 -4.89 -8.25 28.12
C ARG A 70 -3.64 -8.06 28.98
N PRO A 71 -3.50 -6.96 29.74
CA PRO A 71 -2.44 -6.85 30.74
C PRO A 71 -2.87 -7.65 31.96
N GLY A 72 -2.30 -8.84 32.16
CA GLY A 72 -2.68 -9.67 33.29
C GLY A 72 -1.91 -10.98 33.49
N ASP A 73 -0.77 -11.20 32.84
CA ASP A 73 0.09 -12.34 33.17
C ASP A 73 1.44 -11.85 33.69
N GLU A 74 1.37 -11.21 34.86
CA GLU A 74 2.53 -10.88 35.67
C GLU A 74 2.26 -11.42 37.08
N SER A 75 2.51 -12.71 37.27
CA SER A 75 2.85 -13.34 38.56
C SER A 75 3.00 -14.85 38.40
N ARG A 76 4.24 -15.33 38.26
CA ARG A 76 4.87 -16.19 39.29
C ARG A 76 6.34 -16.45 38.97
N SER A 77 7.18 -15.56 39.48
CA SER A 77 8.55 -15.89 39.88
C SER A 77 8.53 -16.98 40.96
N GLU A 78 9.39 -18.00 40.84
CA GLU A 78 10.11 -18.60 41.97
C GLU A 78 11.26 -19.47 41.46
N GLN A 79 12.48 -18.97 41.70
CA GLN A 79 13.74 -19.68 41.59
C GLN A 79 13.78 -20.85 42.59
N THR A 80 14.31 -22.00 42.20
CA THR A 80 15.15 -22.77 43.14
C THR A 80 16.21 -23.62 42.42
N THR A 81 17.45 -23.26 42.73
CA THR A 81 18.72 -23.99 42.71
C THR A 81 18.64 -25.50 42.94
N ALA A 82 19.36 -26.27 42.10
CA ALA A 82 20.24 -27.40 42.44
C ALA A 82 20.59 -28.13 41.13
N GLU A 83 21.70 -27.80 40.47
CA GLU A 83 22.99 -28.47 40.63
C GLU A 83 22.93 -29.99 40.44
N ARG A 84 23.42 -30.48 39.29
CA ARG A 84 24.18 -31.74 39.15
C ARG A 84 24.75 -31.93 37.73
N THR A 85 25.98 -31.43 37.58
CA THR A 85 27.16 -32.02 36.90
C THR A 85 27.00 -33.31 36.08
N HIS A 86 27.33 -33.27 34.77
CA HIS A 86 28.48 -33.97 34.15
C HIS A 86 28.59 -33.75 32.62
N PRO A 87 29.80 -33.53 32.06
CA PRO A 87 30.11 -33.59 30.62
C PRO A 87 30.85 -34.93 30.26
N PRO A 88 31.54 -35.07 29.10
CA PRO A 88 31.01 -35.28 27.74
C PRO A 88 31.60 -36.54 27.05
N ALA A 89 30.89 -37.19 26.13
CA ALA A 89 31.44 -38.09 25.09
C ALA A 89 30.31 -38.54 24.16
N GLY A 90 30.44 -38.64 22.83
CA GLY A 90 31.62 -38.52 21.99
C GLY A 90 31.26 -38.61 20.50
N ARG A 91 32.29 -38.33 19.70
CA ARG A 91 32.60 -38.81 18.34
C ARG A 91 31.51 -39.65 17.65
N HIS A 92 31.17 -39.25 16.42
CA HIS A 92 31.65 -39.95 15.23
C HIS A 92 31.64 -38.99 14.03
N ALA A 93 32.84 -38.70 13.52
CA ALA A 93 33.02 -38.08 12.21
C ALA A 93 32.92 -39.20 11.18
N ASP A 94 31.94 -39.13 10.29
CA ASP A 94 31.85 -40.00 9.12
C ASP A 94 32.89 -39.54 8.09
N ALA A 95 33.97 -40.31 7.99
CA ALA A 95 34.87 -40.31 6.85
C ALA A 95 34.60 -41.60 6.07
N ARG A 96 33.92 -41.49 4.93
CA ARG A 96 33.94 -42.48 3.85
C ARG A 96 33.45 -41.84 2.55
N SER A 97 34.38 -41.24 1.83
CA SER A 97 34.28 -41.11 0.37
C SER A 97 35.45 -41.89 -0.21
N VAL A 98 35.13 -42.98 -0.88
CA VAL A 98 35.97 -43.67 -1.87
C VAL A 98 35.40 -43.30 -3.23
#